data_AF-A0A9D9MD32-F1
#
_entry.id   AF-A0A9D9MD32-F1
#
_cell.length_a   1.000
_cell.length_b   1.000
_cell.length_c   1.000
_cell.angle_alpha   90.00
_cell.angle_beta   90.00
_cell.angle_gamma   90.00
#
_symmetry.space_group_name_H-M   'P 1'
#
loop_
_entity.id
_entity.type
_entity.pdbx_description
1 polymer ?
#
loop_
_entity_poly.entity_id
_entity_poly.type
_entity_poly.pdbx_seq_one_letter_code
_entity_poly.pdbx_strand_id
1 'polypeptide(L)'
;MRKLQLTLLLTLLLLSSCRDPEWKEEYSWDVSSIPGTKQTQLPLKWEKGTYGGTWRDTYAEDPKSFNPFSNLDGTYTTVTNLILDYLFDYDQDTKEWSGNIVESYNVTTDLEHDRMDLHC
;
A
#
# COMPACT_ATOMS: atom_id res chain seq x y z
N MET A 1 17.72 10.85 -51.99
CA MET A 1 17.18 9.53 -51.58
C MET A 1 17.46 9.19 -50.12
N ARG A 2 18.67 9.42 -49.59
CA ARG A 2 19.04 9.10 -48.19
C ARG A 2 18.22 9.84 -47.10
N LYS A 3 17.81 11.09 -47.35
CA LYS A 3 17.00 11.89 -46.42
C LYS A 3 15.56 11.38 -46.28
N LEU A 4 14.99 10.82 -47.36
CA LEU A 4 13.62 10.29 -47.37
C LEU A 4 13.50 9.00 -46.55
N GLN A 5 14.53 8.16 -46.58
CA GLN A 5 14.60 6.94 -45.76
C GLN A 5 14.75 7.27 -44.27
N LEU A 6 15.50 8.33 -43.93
CA LEU A 6 15.68 8.74 -42.53
C LEU A 6 14.37 9.27 -41.92
N THR A 7 13.60 10.06 -42.67
CA THR A 7 12.28 10.54 -42.22
C THR A 7 11.29 9.41 -42.05
N LEU A 8 11.28 8.42 -42.96
CA LEU A 8 10.39 7.27 -42.87
C LEU A 8 10.68 6.41 -41.63
N LEU A 9 11.96 6.22 -41.31
CA LEU A 9 12.40 5.46 -40.13
C LEU A 9 12.00 6.19 -38.83
N LEU A 10 12.14 7.51 -38.79
CA LEU A 10 11.82 8.32 -37.62
C LEU A 10 10.30 8.32 -37.34
N THR A 11 9.48 8.39 -38.39
CA THR A 11 8.01 8.28 -38.26
C THR A 11 7.56 6.89 -37.81
N LEU A 12 8.25 5.83 -38.24
CA LEU A 12 7.94 4.47 -37.80
C LEU A 12 8.27 4.25 -36.31
N LEU A 13 9.36 4.85 -35.83
CA LEU A 13 9.77 4.83 -34.42
C LEU A 13 8.81 5.61 -33.51
N LEU A 14 8.31 6.76 -33.97
CA LEU A 14 7.35 7.56 -33.21
C LEU A 14 5.95 6.91 -33.14
N LEU A 15 5.58 6.13 -34.17
CA LEU A 15 4.34 5.35 -34.17
C LEU A 15 4.42 4.09 -33.29
N SER A 16 5.62 3.56 -33.00
CA SER A 16 5.77 2.41 -32.09
C SER A 16 5.88 2.80 -30.62
N SER A 17 6.08 4.09 -30.30
CA SER A 17 6.15 4.60 -28.92
C SER A 17 4.82 5.11 -28.37
N CYS A 18 3.77 5.22 -29.19
CA CYS A 18 2.41 5.58 -28.78
C CYS A 18 1.48 4.36 -28.72
N ARG A 19 1.98 3.22 -28.22
CA ARG A 19 1.06 2.22 -27.68
C ARG A 19 0.64 2.75 -26.32
N ASP A 20 -0.62 3.14 -26.20
CA ASP A 20 -1.26 3.36 -24.91
C ASP A 20 -0.91 2.19 -23.98
N PRO A 21 -0.63 2.42 -22.68
CA PRO A 21 -0.34 1.33 -21.77
C PRO A 21 -1.45 0.30 -21.90
N GLU A 22 -1.04 -0.94 -22.18
CA GLU A 22 -1.94 -2.07 -22.34
C GLU A 22 -3.00 -1.99 -21.25
N TRP A 23 -4.26 -1.88 -21.68
CA TRP A 23 -5.43 -1.94 -20.82
C TRP A 23 -5.20 -3.08 -19.83
N LYS A 24 -4.92 -2.71 -18.57
CA LYS A 24 -5.02 -3.67 -17.48
C LYS A 24 -6.50 -3.94 -17.40
N GLU A 25 -6.91 -5.10 -17.94
CA GLU A 25 -8.10 -5.79 -17.45
C GLU A 25 -8.11 -5.63 -15.93
N GLU A 26 -9.28 -5.27 -15.40
CA GLU A 26 -9.54 -5.11 -13.98
C GLU A 26 -9.35 -6.47 -13.30
N TYR A 27 -8.09 -6.87 -13.11
CA TYR A 27 -7.75 -8.02 -12.31
C TYR A 27 -7.88 -7.59 -10.87
N SER A 28 -8.99 -7.96 -10.23
CA SER A 28 -9.00 -8.10 -8.78
C SER A 28 -8.08 -9.28 -8.45
N TRP A 29 -6.79 -9.04 -8.33
CA TRP A 29 -5.90 -10.01 -7.73
C TRP A 29 -6.29 -10.07 -6.25
N ASP A 30 -7.18 -11.00 -5.89
CA ASP A 30 -7.20 -11.46 -4.52
C ASP A 30 -5.80 -12.02 -4.25
N VAL A 31 -5.18 -11.59 -3.15
CA VAL A 31 -3.81 -12.01 -2.79
C VAL A 31 -3.71 -13.54 -2.75
N SER A 32 -4.85 -14.22 -2.52
CA SER A 32 -5.01 -15.68 -2.60
C SER A 32 -4.68 -16.31 -3.97
N SER A 33 -4.68 -15.53 -5.05
CA SER A 33 -4.49 -15.98 -6.42
C SER A 33 -3.03 -15.96 -6.89
N ILE A 34 -2.09 -15.45 -6.08
CA ILE A 34 -0.67 -15.35 -6.43
C ILE A 34 0.00 -16.73 -6.22
N PRO A 35 0.59 -17.36 -7.26
CA PRO A 35 1.25 -18.65 -7.13
C PRO A 35 2.34 -18.63 -6.06
N GLY A 36 2.23 -19.48 -5.04
CA GLY A 36 3.17 -19.55 -3.91
C GLY A 36 2.71 -18.81 -2.65
N THR A 37 1.64 -18.01 -2.71
CA THR A 37 0.99 -17.50 -1.50
C THR A 37 0.09 -18.59 -0.92
N LYS A 38 0.45 -19.08 0.27
CA LYS A 38 -0.40 -19.97 1.06
C LYS A 38 -1.05 -19.12 2.14
N GLN A 39 -2.24 -18.59 1.87
CA GLN A 39 -3.08 -18.08 2.96
C GLN A 39 -3.50 -19.27 3.81
N THR A 40 -2.84 -19.46 4.94
CA THR A 40 -3.37 -20.36 5.95
C THR A 40 -4.49 -19.60 6.62
N GLN A 41 -5.74 -19.91 6.28
CA GLN A 41 -6.89 -19.55 7.11
C GLN A 41 -6.75 -20.32 8.43
N LEU A 42 -5.91 -19.80 9.31
CA LEU A 42 -5.91 -20.21 10.69
C LEU A 42 -7.23 -19.68 11.27
N PRO A 43 -8.02 -20.50 12.00
CA PRO A 43 -9.10 -19.93 12.77
C PRO A 43 -8.48 -18.87 13.68
N LEU A 44 -8.84 -17.60 13.48
CA LEU A 44 -8.44 -16.50 14.34
C LEU A 44 -8.98 -16.81 15.74
N LYS A 45 -8.18 -17.48 16.56
CA LYS A 45 -8.54 -17.85 17.93
C LYS A 45 -7.91 -16.86 18.89
N TRP A 46 -8.27 -15.59 18.71
CA TRP A 46 -7.91 -14.56 19.67
C TRP A 46 -8.80 -14.72 20.89
N GLU A 47 -8.21 -15.22 21.96
CA GLU A 47 -8.84 -15.20 23.28
C GLU A 47 -8.50 -13.85 23.92
N LYS A 48 -9.49 -13.22 24.57
CA LYS A 48 -9.27 -11.93 25.24
C LYS A 48 -8.19 -12.12 26.30
N GLY A 49 -7.07 -11.43 26.15
CA GLY A 49 -5.97 -11.44 27.11
C GLY A 49 -6.39 -10.86 28.47
N THR A 50 -5.59 -11.15 29.50
CA THR A 50 -5.71 -10.49 30.80
C THR A 50 -5.05 -9.12 30.77
N TYR A 51 -5.64 -8.13 31.45
CA TYR A 51 -5.01 -6.82 31.61
C TYR A 51 -3.67 -6.92 32.36
N GLY A 52 -2.68 -6.16 31.90
CA GLY A 52 -1.35 -6.15 32.47
C GLY A 52 -0.44 -7.25 31.93
N GLY A 53 0.87 -7.05 32.06
CA GLY A 53 1.89 -7.97 31.56
C GLY A 53 3.07 -7.22 30.91
N THR A 54 3.99 -7.98 30.34
CA THR A 54 5.09 -7.45 29.54
C THR A 54 5.15 -8.20 28.23
N TRP A 55 4.91 -7.51 27.12
CA TRP A 55 5.17 -8.05 25.80
C TRP A 55 6.65 -7.81 25.48
N ARG A 56 7.38 -8.89 25.18
CA ARG A 56 8.71 -8.84 24.59
C ARG A 56 8.63 -9.26 23.14
N ASP A 57 9.11 -8.40 22.25
CA ASP A 57 9.25 -8.66 20.83
C ASP A 57 10.72 -8.53 20.42
N THR A 58 11.09 -9.13 19.29
CA THR A 58 12.44 -9.09 18.73
C THR A 58 12.41 -8.72 17.27
N TYR A 59 13.11 -7.65 16.92
CA TYR A 59 13.26 -7.20 15.54
C TYR A 59 14.62 -7.66 14.99
N ALA A 60 14.69 -7.92 13.68
CA ALA A 60 15.91 -8.39 13.03
C ALA A 60 17.00 -7.31 12.95
N GLU A 61 16.61 -6.05 13.04
CA GLU A 61 17.49 -4.88 13.01
C GLU A 61 16.97 -3.80 13.95
N ASP A 62 17.85 -2.84 14.29
CA ASP A 62 17.44 -1.64 15.01
C ASP A 62 16.85 -0.60 14.04
N PRO A 63 15.83 0.17 14.48
CA PRO A 63 15.29 1.28 13.69
C PRO A 63 16.38 2.33 13.48
N LYS A 64 16.59 2.78 12.24
CA LYS A 64 17.68 3.76 11.95
C LYS A 64 17.36 5.18 12.43
N SER A 65 16.11 5.45 12.74
CA SER A 65 15.61 6.72 13.24
C SER A 65 14.26 6.49 13.92
N PHE A 66 13.80 7.45 14.71
CA PHE A 66 12.43 7.53 15.23
C PHE A 66 11.66 8.73 14.65
N ASN A 67 12.31 9.54 13.81
CA ASN A 67 11.65 10.66 13.13
C ASN A 67 10.89 10.13 11.90
N PRO A 68 9.57 10.34 11.82
CA PRO A 68 8.74 9.77 10.77
C PRO A 68 9.01 10.27 9.36
N PHE A 69 9.73 11.38 9.23
CA PHE A 69 10.06 11.97 7.95
C PHE A 69 11.45 11.57 7.43
N SER A 70 12.18 10.75 8.18
CA SER A 70 13.61 10.49 7.91
C SER A 70 13.92 9.06 7.48
N ASN A 71 12.99 8.13 7.60
CA ASN A 71 13.23 6.71 7.32
C ASN A 71 11.94 5.99 6.88
N LEU A 72 12.07 5.03 5.97
CA LEU A 72 10.97 4.24 5.40
C LEU A 72 11.17 2.72 5.63
N ASP A 73 12.07 2.34 6.54
CA ASP A 73 12.26 0.92 6.87
C ASP A 73 11.08 0.36 7.71
N GLY A 74 10.86 -0.96 7.62
CA GLY A 74 9.74 -1.62 8.28
C GLY A 74 9.87 -1.68 9.80
N THR A 75 11.10 -1.72 10.33
CA THR A 75 11.37 -1.76 11.77
C THR A 75 11.01 -0.44 12.43
N TYR A 76 11.43 0.67 11.81
CA TYR A 76 11.03 2.02 12.14
C TYR A 76 9.51 2.11 12.19
N THR A 77 8.82 1.69 11.11
CA THR A 77 7.34 1.77 11.01
C THR A 77 6.67 1.01 12.17
N THR A 78 7.20 -0.17 12.51
CA THR A 78 6.67 -0.99 13.62
C THR A 78 6.77 -0.26 14.95
N VAL A 79 7.92 0.35 15.24
CA VAL A 79 8.12 1.05 16.52
C VAL A 79 7.37 2.39 16.56
N THR A 80 7.38 3.16 15.48
CA THR A 80 6.73 4.47 15.46
C THR A 80 5.21 4.38 15.51
N ASN A 81 4.61 3.37 14.89
CA ASN A 81 3.17 3.17 14.97
C ASN A 81 2.70 2.80 16.39
N LEU A 82 3.59 2.37 17.29
CA LEU A 82 3.26 2.12 18.69
C LEU A 82 3.33 3.37 19.58
N ILE A 83 3.97 4.45 19.11
CA ILE A 83 4.24 5.65 19.92
C ILE A 83 3.65 6.93 19.33
N LEU A 84 3.23 6.90 18.06
CA LEU A 84 2.60 8.03 17.35
C LEU A 84 1.13 7.73 17.11
N ASP A 85 0.29 8.73 17.34
CA ASP A 85 -1.12 8.71 16.97
C ASP A 85 -1.33 9.43 15.65
N TYR A 86 -2.00 8.78 14.70
CA TYR A 86 -2.37 9.33 13.40
C TYR A 86 -3.83 9.80 13.42
N LEU A 87 -4.21 10.67 12.46
CA LEU A 87 -5.61 11.11 12.29
C LEU A 87 -6.54 9.92 12.02
N PHE A 88 -6.10 9.05 11.12
CA PHE A 88 -6.82 7.86 10.69
C PHE A 88 -5.97 6.62 10.96
N ASP A 89 -6.64 5.49 11.16
CA ASP A 89 -6.01 4.17 11.24
C ASP A 89 -6.63 3.24 10.18
N TYR A 90 -5.91 2.20 9.79
CA TYR A 90 -6.34 1.24 8.79
C TYR A 90 -6.32 -0.17 9.37
N ASP A 91 -7.51 -0.78 9.47
CA ASP A 91 -7.65 -2.16 9.91
C ASP A 91 -7.25 -3.09 8.76
N GLN A 92 -6.14 -3.82 8.96
CA GLN A 92 -5.62 -4.73 7.94
C GLN A 92 -6.45 -6.00 7.77
N ASP A 93 -7.24 -6.38 8.77
CA ASP A 93 -8.09 -7.57 8.72
C ASP A 93 -9.39 -7.28 7.97
N THR A 94 -10.07 -6.19 8.33
CA THR A 94 -11.33 -5.78 7.67
C THR A 94 -11.13 -4.98 6.39
N LYS A 95 -9.92 -4.41 6.20
CA LYS A 95 -9.56 -3.49 5.10
C LYS A 95 -10.35 -2.19 5.11
N GLU A 96 -10.69 -1.71 6.30
CA GLU A 96 -11.48 -0.49 6.51
C GLU A 96 -10.65 0.61 7.17
N TRP A 97 -10.87 1.86 6.76
CA TRP A 97 -10.34 3.03 7.44
C TRP A 97 -11.20 3.39 8.64
N SER A 98 -10.57 3.77 9.74
CA SER A 98 -11.21 4.24 10.95
C SER A 98 -10.63 5.58 11.42
N GLY A 99 -11.44 6.39 12.08
CA GLY A 99 -10.94 7.57 12.79
C GLY A 99 -10.22 7.12 14.06
N ASN A 100 -8.98 7.58 14.27
CA ASN A 100 -8.22 7.29 15.48
C ASN A 100 -8.37 8.44 16.48
N ILE A 101 -7.76 9.60 16.19
CA ILE A 101 -7.89 10.80 17.04
C ILE A 101 -9.02 11.74 16.58
N VAL A 102 -9.69 11.44 15.47
CA VAL A 102 -10.80 12.24 14.92
C VAL A 102 -12.15 11.62 15.25
N GLU A 103 -13.14 12.45 15.63
CA GLU A 103 -14.48 11.98 16.00
C GLU A 103 -15.34 11.65 14.77
N SER A 104 -15.16 12.41 13.69
CA SER A 104 -15.89 12.22 12.44
C SER A 104 -14.93 12.18 11.26
N TYR A 105 -15.23 11.31 10.29
CA TYR A 105 -14.51 11.26 9.03
C TYR A 105 -15.43 10.77 7.91
N ASN A 106 -15.02 11.04 6.67
CA ASN A 106 -15.67 10.54 5.47
C ASN A 106 -14.60 10.05 4.48
N VAL A 107 -14.85 8.89 3.88
CA VAL A 107 -14.00 8.31 2.84
C VAL A 107 -14.71 8.47 1.50
N THR A 108 -14.10 9.22 0.58
CA THR A 108 -14.62 9.38 -0.79
C THR A 108 -13.66 8.72 -1.77
N THR A 109 -14.19 7.83 -2.61
CA THR A 109 -13.41 7.13 -3.65
C THR A 109 -13.83 7.59 -5.03
N ASP A 110 -12.86 8.01 -5.83
CA ASP A 110 -12.98 8.32 -7.25
C ASP A 110 -12.30 7.21 -8.05
N LEU A 111 -13.11 6.29 -8.58
CA LEU A 111 -12.63 5.12 -9.32
C LEU A 111 -12.12 5.47 -10.72
N GLU A 112 -12.58 6.58 -11.30
CA GLU A 112 -12.15 7.01 -12.64
C GLU A 112 -10.69 7.49 -12.61
N HIS A 113 -10.30 8.13 -11.51
CA HIS A 113 -8.96 8.69 -11.32
C HIS A 113 -8.07 7.89 -10.35
N ASP A 114 -8.53 6.72 -9.90
CA ASP A 114 -7.84 5.87 -8.90
C ASP A 114 -7.42 6.66 -7.65
N ARG A 115 -8.35 7.46 -7.11
CA ARG A 115 -8.11 8.34 -5.96
C ARG A 115 -9.02 8.00 -4.79
N MET A 116 -8.47 8.01 -3.59
CA MET A 116 -9.22 7.93 -2.34
C MET A 116 -8.84 9.11 -1.47
N ASP A 117 -9.85 9.83 -0.99
CA ASP A 117 -9.69 10.97 -0.10
C ASP A 117 -10.33 10.65 1.25
N LEU A 118 -9.60 10.92 2.34
CA LEU A 118 -10.09 10.87 3.71
C LEU A 118 -10.26 12.29 4.24
N HIS A 119 -11.48 12.66 4.61
CA HIS A 119 -11.83 13.97 5.14
C HIS A 119 -12.16 13.84 6.63
N CYS A 120 -11.61 14.71 7.46
CA CYS A 120 -11.94 14.85 8.88
C CYS A 120 -12.46 16.26 9.18
#